data_AF-A0A8H2W499-F1
#
_entry.id   AF-A0A8H2W499-F1
#
_cell.length_a   1.000
_cell.length_b   1.000
_cell.length_c   1.000
_cell.angle_alpha   90.00
_cell.angle_beta   90.00
_cell.angle_gamma   90.00
#
_symmetry.space_group_name_H-M   'P 1'
#
loop_
_entity.id
_entity.type
_entity.pdbx_description
1 polymer ?
#
loop_
_entity_poly.entity_id
_entity_poly.type
_entity_poly.pdbx_seq_one_letter_code
_entity_poly.pdbx_strand_id
1 'polypeptide(L)'
;MGLFSSSSSASLPPPKIGADGAPIAPDRTQRSRCWEARDAYFKCLDKSEIIDSITEKDKAEKACAVESRGFESNCATSWVQYFKKRRVMEYQRDQTLRRLKAEGAQEMPGQIGPPGPGQRP
;
A
#
# COMPACT_ATOMS: atom_id res chain seq x y z
N MET A 1 38.09 2.06 -5.31
CA MET A 1 37.36 2.63 -6.45
C MET A 1 36.16 1.73 -6.74
N GLY A 2 35.03 1.94 -6.06
CA GLY A 2 33.81 1.14 -6.22
C GLY A 2 32.82 1.89 -7.10
N LEU A 3 32.44 1.30 -8.23
CA LEU A 3 31.56 1.87 -9.24
C LEU A 3 30.10 1.74 -8.77
N PHE A 4 29.50 2.83 -8.30
CA PHE A 4 28.06 2.90 -8.06
C PHE A 4 27.33 2.92 -9.41
N SER A 5 26.74 1.78 -9.79
CA SER A 5 25.83 1.66 -10.93
C SER A 5 24.66 2.63 -10.75
N SER A 6 24.60 3.65 -11.60
CA SER A 6 23.49 4.58 -11.69
C SER A 6 22.29 3.88 -12.31
N SER A 7 21.33 3.45 -11.49
CA SER A 7 20.00 3.05 -11.95
C SER A 7 19.15 4.30 -12.13
N SER A 8 18.77 4.60 -13.36
CA SER A 8 17.88 5.71 -13.72
C SER A 8 16.51 5.53 -13.05
N SER A 9 16.31 6.22 -11.93
CA SER A 9 15.00 6.32 -11.29
C SER A 9 14.11 7.23 -12.11
N ALA A 10 13.02 6.71 -12.66
CA ALA A 10 11.94 7.53 -13.21
C ALA A 10 11.49 8.53 -12.13
N SER A 11 11.74 9.82 -12.36
CA SER A 11 11.52 10.87 -11.37
C SER A 11 10.03 11.14 -11.19
N LEU A 12 9.51 10.63 -10.07
CA LEU A 12 8.15 10.88 -9.59
C LEU A 12 8.00 12.34 -9.10
N PRO A 13 6.78 12.89 -9.08
CA PRO A 13 6.55 14.27 -8.66
C PRO A 13 7.01 14.50 -7.21
N PRO A 14 7.79 15.57 -6.94
CA PRO A 14 8.33 15.85 -5.62
C PRO A 14 7.23 16.22 -4.60
N PRO A 15 7.39 15.84 -3.32
CA PRO A 15 6.47 16.23 -2.26
C PRO A 15 6.47 17.76 -2.10
N LYS A 16 5.29 18.35 -1.84
CA LYS A 16 5.16 19.79 -1.56
C LYS A 16 5.83 20.09 -0.22
N ILE A 17 6.89 20.89 -0.23
CA ILE A 17 7.64 21.30 0.96
C ILE A 17 6.99 22.55 1.55
N GLY A 18 6.75 22.54 2.87
CA GLY A 18 6.23 23.67 3.63
C GLY A 18 7.28 24.74 3.87
N ALA A 19 6.86 25.90 4.39
CA ALA A 19 7.78 27.02 4.69
C ALA A 19 8.85 26.65 5.74
N ASP A 20 8.58 25.62 6.53
CA ASP A 20 9.45 25.01 7.55
C ASP A 20 10.40 23.93 6.99
N GLY A 21 10.35 23.65 5.69
CA GLY A 21 11.16 22.60 5.07
C GLY A 21 10.62 21.18 5.26
N ALA A 22 9.49 21.01 5.95
CA ALA A 22 8.84 19.72 6.13
C ALA A 22 7.91 19.37 4.96
N PRO A 23 7.76 18.10 4.57
CA PRO A 23 6.73 17.68 3.63
C PRO A 23 5.34 18.03 4.17
N ILE A 24 4.56 18.81 3.41
CA ILE A 24 3.19 19.18 3.79
C ILE A 24 2.35 17.90 3.81
N ALA A 25 1.87 17.56 5.00
CA ALA A 25 0.92 16.46 5.17
C ALA A 25 -0.39 16.81 4.46
N PRO A 26 -1.00 15.87 3.71
CA PRO A 26 -2.30 16.10 3.09
C PRO A 26 -3.36 16.39 4.16
N ASP A 27 -4.23 17.35 3.86
CA ASP A 27 -5.34 17.72 4.74
C ASP A 27 -6.35 16.56 4.89
N ARG A 28 -7.30 16.68 5.83
CA ARG A 28 -8.27 15.59 6.10
C ARG A 28 -9.11 15.24 4.86
N THR A 29 -9.47 16.23 4.05
CA THR A 29 -10.29 16.05 2.84
C THR A 29 -9.51 15.32 1.76
N GLN A 30 -8.24 15.68 1.54
CA GLN A 30 -7.33 15.01 0.61
C GLN A 30 -7.10 13.56 1.01
N ARG A 31 -6.95 13.27 2.31
CA ARG A 31 -6.87 11.88 2.79
C ARG A 31 -8.13 11.08 2.54
N SER A 32 -9.32 11.68 2.73
CA SER A 32 -10.61 11.02 2.42
C SER A 32 -10.66 10.62 0.95
N ARG A 33 -10.37 11.57 0.04
CA ARG A 33 -10.36 11.32 -1.41
C ARG A 33 -9.36 10.23 -1.80
N CYS A 34 -8.19 10.22 -1.17
CA CYS A 34 -7.20 9.17 -1.39
C CYS A 34 -7.72 7.78 -0.98
N TRP A 35 -8.37 7.66 0.19
CA TRP A 35 -8.94 6.39 0.63
C TRP A 35 -10.11 5.92 -0.23
N GLU A 36 -10.97 6.84 -0.66
CA GLU A 36 -12.06 6.53 -1.60
C GLU A 36 -11.52 6.02 -2.95
N ALA A 37 -10.48 6.67 -3.49
CA ALA A 37 -9.83 6.23 -4.73
C ALA A 37 -9.12 4.88 -4.57
N ARG A 38 -8.46 4.65 -3.42
CA ARG A 38 -7.86 3.35 -3.06
C ARG A 38 -8.92 2.25 -3.07
N ASP A 39 -10.04 2.49 -2.40
CA ASP A 39 -11.09 1.48 -2.24
C ASP A 39 -11.79 1.18 -3.57
N ALA A 40 -11.97 2.19 -4.43
CA ALA A 40 -12.44 1.99 -5.79
C ALA A 40 -11.49 1.09 -6.61
N TYR A 41 -10.18 1.38 -6.57
CA TYR A 41 -9.17 0.57 -7.24
C TYR A 41 -9.13 -0.87 -6.71
N PHE A 42 -9.18 -1.06 -5.39
CA PHE A 42 -9.16 -2.39 -4.80
C PHE A 42 -10.43 -3.19 -5.11
N LYS A 43 -11.61 -2.56 -5.11
CA LYS A 43 -12.85 -3.19 -5.56
C LYS A 43 -12.78 -3.65 -7.01
N CYS A 44 -12.18 -2.87 -7.90
CA CYS A 44 -11.99 -3.29 -9.29
C CYS A 44 -11.09 -4.54 -9.35
N LEU A 45 -9.95 -4.48 -8.65
CA LEU A 45 -9.00 -5.59 -8.60
C LEU A 45 -9.62 -6.88 -8.02
N ASP A 46 -10.46 -6.77 -6.98
CA ASP A 46 -11.18 -7.91 -6.40
C ASP A 46 -12.14 -8.55 -7.42
N LYS A 47 -12.86 -7.73 -8.21
CA LYS A 47 -13.75 -8.23 -9.28
C LYS A 47 -13.00 -8.95 -10.40
N SER A 48 -11.75 -8.56 -10.64
CA SER A 48 -10.86 -9.20 -11.61
C SER A 48 -9.99 -10.32 -11.03
N GLU A 49 -10.17 -10.66 -9.74
CA GLU A 49 -9.39 -11.66 -9.02
C GLU A 49 -7.87 -11.38 -9.00
N ILE A 50 -7.48 -10.11 -9.01
CA ILE A 50 -6.08 -9.66 -8.98
C ILE A 50 -5.72 -9.23 -7.56
N ILE A 51 -4.92 -10.04 -6.88
CA ILE A 51 -4.41 -9.71 -5.54
C ILE A 51 -3.14 -8.86 -5.62
N ASP A 52 -2.17 -9.28 -6.44
CA ASP A 52 -0.87 -8.62 -6.57
C ASP A 52 -0.79 -7.75 -7.83
N SER A 53 -1.26 -6.51 -7.70
CA SER A 53 -1.14 -5.50 -8.76
C SER A 53 0.29 -5.00 -9.00
N ILE A 54 1.28 -5.39 -8.18
CA ILE A 54 2.67 -4.96 -8.31
C ILE A 54 3.41 -5.88 -9.28
N THR A 55 3.21 -7.19 -9.17
CA THR A 55 3.79 -8.16 -10.10
C THR A 55 2.95 -8.26 -11.38
N GLU A 56 1.62 -8.27 -11.26
CA GLU A 56 0.69 -8.41 -12.38
C GLU A 56 0.24 -7.05 -12.94
N LYS A 57 1.19 -6.15 -13.21
CA LYS A 57 0.90 -4.75 -13.60
C LYS A 57 0.08 -4.66 -14.88
N ASP A 58 0.39 -5.50 -15.88
CA ASP A 58 -0.29 -5.48 -17.17
C ASP A 58 -1.74 -5.96 -17.06
N LYS A 59 -2.02 -6.94 -16.19
CA LYS A 59 -3.39 -7.41 -15.93
C LYS A 59 -4.17 -6.35 -15.16
N ALA A 60 -3.55 -5.75 -14.14
CA ALA A 60 -4.15 -4.69 -13.34
C ALA A 60 -4.47 -3.45 -14.18
N GLU A 61 -3.59 -3.05 -15.09
CA GLU A 61 -3.82 -1.91 -15.98
C GLU A 61 -4.92 -2.23 -17.00
N LYS A 62 -4.92 -3.43 -17.60
CA LYS A 62 -5.99 -3.82 -18.55
C LYS A 62 -7.37 -3.87 -17.91
N ALA A 63 -7.46 -4.34 -16.66
CA ALA A 63 -8.75 -4.49 -15.97
C ALA A 63 -9.21 -3.19 -15.27
N CYS A 64 -8.28 -2.42 -14.71
CA CYS A 64 -8.57 -1.35 -13.75
C CYS A 64 -7.79 -0.06 -14.02
N ALA A 65 -7.42 0.25 -15.28
CA ALA A 65 -6.68 1.46 -15.64
C ALA A 65 -7.34 2.75 -15.14
N VAL A 66 -8.67 2.86 -15.20
CA VAL A 66 -9.39 4.09 -14.84
C VAL A 66 -9.25 4.35 -13.33
N GLU A 67 -9.51 3.34 -12.53
CA GLU A 67 -9.39 3.40 -11.07
C GLU A 67 -7.93 3.50 -10.63
N SER A 68 -7.00 2.87 -11.36
CA SER A 68 -5.55 2.99 -11.14
C SER A 68 -5.08 4.44 -11.28
N ARG A 69 -5.49 5.11 -12.36
CA ARG A 69 -5.20 6.53 -12.59
C ARG A 69 -5.84 7.42 -11.53
N GLY A 70 -7.10 7.15 -11.16
CA GLY A 70 -7.77 7.86 -10.08
C GLY A 70 -7.08 7.69 -8.72
N PHE A 71 -6.55 6.50 -8.44
CA PHE A 71 -5.80 6.23 -7.23
C PHE A 71 -4.46 6.97 -7.22
N GLU A 72 -3.73 6.97 -8.34
CA GLU A 72 -2.45 7.67 -8.47
C GLU A 72 -2.58 9.20 -8.51
N SER A 73 -3.71 9.74 -8.99
CA SER A 73 -3.96 11.19 -9.01
C SER A 73 -4.41 11.74 -7.66
N ASN A 74 -5.14 10.94 -6.87
CA ASN A 74 -5.74 11.40 -5.59
C ASN A 74 -4.87 11.09 -4.37
N CYS A 75 -3.84 10.26 -4.50
CA CYS A 75 -2.96 9.86 -3.41
C CYS A 75 -1.52 10.29 -3.63
N ALA A 76 -0.79 10.51 -2.54
CA ALA A 76 0.66 10.62 -2.59
C ALA A 76 1.27 9.30 -3.09
N THR A 77 2.31 9.37 -3.94
CA THR A 77 2.91 8.17 -4.53
C THR A 77 3.44 7.19 -3.50
N SER A 78 4.01 7.68 -2.39
CA SER A 78 4.45 6.84 -1.27
C SER A 78 3.30 6.05 -0.65
N TRP A 79 2.10 6.64 -0.57
CA TRP A 79 0.91 5.98 -0.07
C TRP A 79 0.40 4.93 -1.05
N VAL A 80 0.38 5.23 -2.36
CA VAL A 80 0.00 4.27 -3.40
C VAL A 80 0.88 3.02 -3.31
N GLN A 81 2.20 3.20 -3.28
CA GLN A 81 3.16 2.10 -3.19
C GLN A 81 2.99 1.32 -1.88
N TYR A 82 2.82 2.00 -0.76
CA TYR A 82 2.57 1.37 0.53
C TYR A 82 1.29 0.52 0.52
N PHE A 83 0.17 1.05 0.05
CA PHE A 83 -1.10 0.33 0.03
C PHE A 83 -1.08 -0.88 -0.91
N LYS A 84 -0.49 -0.74 -2.11
CA LYS A 84 -0.32 -1.87 -3.04
C LYS A 84 0.48 -3.00 -2.37
N LYS A 85 1.60 -2.67 -1.70
CA LYS A 85 2.42 -3.67 -0.98
C LYS A 85 1.69 -4.28 0.21
N ARG A 86 0.99 -3.45 0.98
CA ARG A 86 0.24 -3.89 2.17
C ARG A 86 -0.84 -4.89 1.80
N ARG A 87 -1.56 -4.69 0.70
CA ARG A 87 -2.58 -5.64 0.25
C ARG A 87 -2.02 -7.05 0.02
N VAL A 88 -0.86 -7.15 -0.63
CA VAL A 88 -0.19 -8.44 -0.89
C VAL A 88 0.30 -9.08 0.41
N MET A 89 0.92 -8.29 1.28
CA MET A 89 1.40 -8.74 2.59
C MET A 89 0.27 -9.26 3.49
N GLU A 90 -0.84 -8.52 3.61
CA GLU A 90 -1.99 -8.93 4.43
C GLU A 90 -2.64 -10.19 3.85
N TYR A 91 -2.74 -10.31 2.52
CA TYR A 91 -3.21 -11.54 1.89
C TYR A 91 -2.32 -12.75 2.22
N GLN A 92 -1.00 -12.60 2.09
CA GLN A 92 -0.04 -13.68 2.42
C GLN A 92 -0.08 -14.05 3.90
N ARG A 93 -0.21 -13.05 4.78
CA ARG A 93 -0.40 -13.24 6.22
C ARG A 93 -1.66 -14.07 6.46
N ASP A 94 -2.79 -13.70 5.87
CA ASP A 94 -4.06 -14.39 6.04
C ASP A 94 -4.01 -15.83 5.53
N GLN A 95 -3.38 -16.08 4.37
CA GLN A 95 -3.18 -17.44 3.86
C GLN A 95 -2.31 -18.27 4.81
N THR A 96 -1.24 -17.70 5.33
CA THR A 96 -0.34 -18.37 6.29
C THR A 96 -1.08 -18.70 7.59
N LEU A 97 -1.84 -17.75 8.13
CA LEU A 97 -2.64 -17.97 9.34
C LEU A 97 -3.71 -19.05 9.11
N ARG A 98 -4.37 -19.06 7.96
CA ARG A 98 -5.34 -20.11 7.60
C ARG A 98 -4.68 -21.49 7.54
N ARG A 99 -3.49 -21.59 6.95
CA ARG A 99 -2.72 -22.84 6.88
C ARG A 99 -2.33 -23.33 8.28
N LEU A 100 -1.76 -22.47 9.11
CA LEU A 100 -1.35 -22.83 10.48
C LEU A 100 -2.55 -23.30 11.32
N LYS A 101 -3.71 -22.63 11.20
CA LYS A 101 -4.95 -23.05 11.86
C LYS A 101 -5.42 -24.43 11.40
N ALA A 102 -5.31 -24.72 10.11
CA ALA A 102 -5.64 -26.05 9.56
C ALA A 102 -4.68 -27.15 10.03
N GLU A 103 -3.40 -26.81 10.26
CA GLU A 103 -2.38 -27.69 10.82
C GLU A 103 -2.48 -27.86 12.36
N GLY A 104 -3.51 -27.26 12.99
CA GLY A 104 -3.79 -27.41 14.42
C GLY A 104 -2.99 -26.46 15.33
N ALA A 105 -2.34 -25.44 14.78
CA ALA A 105 -1.65 -24.43 15.58
C ALA A 105 -2.65 -23.63 16.42
N GLN A 106 -2.44 -23.59 17.73
CA GLN A 106 -3.23 -22.76 18.64
C GLN A 106 -2.64 -21.34 18.69
N GLU A 107 -3.52 -20.34 18.70
CA GLU A 107 -3.11 -18.94 18.87
C GLU A 107 -2.51 -18.77 20.28
N MET A 108 -1.24 -18.38 20.35
CA MET A 108 -0.61 -18.06 21.62
C MET A 108 -1.20 -16.75 22.16
N PRO A 109 -1.73 -16.73 23.40
CA PRO A 109 -2.20 -15.50 24.01
C PRO A 109 -0.98 -14.62 24.36
N GLY A 110 -0.73 -13.57 23.55
CA GLY A 110 0.31 -12.58 23.83
C GLY A 110 1.06 -12.04 22.62
N GLN A 111 0.61 -10.87 22.12
CA GLN A 111 1.40 -9.78 21.52
C GLN A 111 2.28 -10.04 20.27
N ILE A 112 1.70 -9.87 19.07
CA ILE A 112 2.31 -9.09 17.96
C ILE A 112 1.19 -8.32 17.25
N GLY A 113 0.58 -7.38 17.97
CA GLY A 113 -0.23 -6.31 17.40
C GLY A 113 0.53 -4.99 17.54
N PRO A 114 0.29 -3.98 16.69
CA PRO A 114 0.86 -2.65 16.91
C PRO A 114 0.55 -2.19 18.35
N PRO A 115 1.49 -1.52 19.04
CA PRO A 115 1.30 -1.14 20.43
C PRO A 115 0.00 -0.36 20.57
N GLY A 116 -0.82 -0.76 21.53
CA GLY A 116 -2.05 -0.06 21.86
C GLY A 116 -1.71 1.39 22.26
N PRO A 117 -2.62 2.35 22.00
CA PRO A 117 -2.39 3.74 22.34
C PRO A 117 -2.23 3.85 23.87
N GLY A 118 -1.00 4.11 24.34
CA GLY A 118 -0.72 4.29 25.77
C GLY A 118 0.57 3.67 26.29
N GLN A 119 1.31 2.90 25.49
CA GLN A 119 2.61 2.38 25.91
C GLN A 119 3.71 3.39 25.53
N ARG A 120 4.10 4.24 26.49
CA ARG A 120 5.37 4.97 26.47
C ARG A 120 6.47 4.06 27.07
N PRO A 121 7.73 4.18 26.60
CA PRO A 121 8.84 3.40 27.12
C PRO A 121 9.09 3.63 28.61
#